data_AF-A0A2E0PPK8-F1
#
_entry.id   AF-A0A2E0PPK8-F1
#
_cell.length_a   1.000
_cell.length_b   1.000
_cell.length_c   1.000
_cell.angle_alpha   90.00
_cell.angle_beta   90.00
_cell.angle_gamma   90.00
#
_symmetry.space_group_name_H-M   'P 1'
#
loop_
_entity.id
_entity.type
_entity.pdbx_description
1 polymer ?
#
loop_
_entity_poly.entity_id
_entity_poly.type
_entity_poly.pdbx_seq_one_letter_code
_entity_poly.pdbx_strand_id
1 'polypeptide(L)'
;MIMKPSSERKKGFTLIELLVVITIIGILATVAIGPMGDLIFGAGKDAAGTSLKEVFKSGRNNKGIDKFKWPGKETLGSAQEFAVHQLDKWETDIDDAGVWFLPNDPARESMEDEDIEIPSKILSKKGSLDEYKNAFGYNIAVPPTFSTSLKKADSGPYPIMWTRGLDKGDTEWSEDSPWEGQGGHVLYSNGQVEWIEKTQSEDRPEGVFKKFRKRDDPGEDSYTSDIGDAIPDGWDILKPDA
;
A
#
# COMPACT_ATOMS: atom_id res chain seq x y z
N MET A 1 -16.68 70.21 -27.92
CA MET A 1 -15.29 69.69 -27.97
C MET A 1 -15.38 68.18 -27.84
N ILE A 2 -15.03 67.42 -28.88
CA ILE A 2 -15.19 65.95 -28.91
C ILE A 2 -13.80 65.33 -28.90
N MET A 3 -13.49 64.50 -27.89
CA MET A 3 -12.22 63.79 -27.76
C MET A 3 -12.19 62.58 -28.69
N LYS A 4 -11.18 62.51 -29.57
CA LYS A 4 -10.95 61.38 -30.47
C LYS A 4 -10.17 60.29 -29.72
N PRO A 5 -10.65 59.05 -29.62
CA PRO A 5 -9.87 57.97 -29.02
C PRO A 5 -8.73 57.58 -29.99
N SER A 6 -7.49 57.55 -29.47
CA SER A 6 -6.34 57.01 -30.20
C SER A 6 -6.37 55.48 -30.17
N SER A 7 -6.57 54.87 -31.34
CA SER A 7 -6.43 53.43 -31.53
C SER A 7 -4.96 53.04 -31.46
N GLU A 8 -4.52 52.48 -30.34
CA GLU A 8 -3.25 51.76 -30.26
C GLU A 8 -3.41 50.41 -30.98
N ARG A 9 -2.64 50.20 -32.05
CA ARG A 9 -2.58 48.89 -32.72
C ARG A 9 -1.91 47.89 -31.78
N LYS A 10 -2.67 46.93 -31.26
CA LYS A 10 -2.10 45.77 -30.58
C LYS A 10 -1.29 44.97 -31.59
N LYS A 11 0.01 44.81 -31.34
CA LYS A 11 0.88 43.93 -32.14
C LYS A 11 0.41 42.48 -31.92
N GLY A 12 0.11 41.77 -33.01
CA GLY A 12 -0.21 40.34 -32.97
C GLY A 12 1.06 39.50 -32.81
N PHE A 13 0.92 38.32 -32.20
CA PHE A 13 1.99 37.34 -32.11
C PHE A 13 2.41 36.84 -33.50
N THR A 14 3.72 36.68 -33.72
CA THR A 14 4.25 36.10 -34.95
C THR A 14 4.25 34.58 -34.88
N LEU A 15 4.17 33.94 -36.05
CA LEU A 15 4.19 32.48 -36.18
C LEU A 15 5.50 31.88 -35.66
N ILE A 16 6.62 32.59 -35.85
CA ILE A 16 7.94 32.16 -35.36
C ILE A 16 8.05 32.25 -33.84
N GLU A 17 7.47 33.28 -33.20
CA GLU A 17 7.41 33.35 -31.73
C GLU A 17 6.63 32.16 -31.17
N LEU A 18 5.49 31.82 -31.77
CA LEU A 18 4.71 30.65 -31.34
C LEU A 18 5.50 29.36 -31.54
N LEU A 19 6.17 29.20 -32.68
CA LEU A 19 6.97 28.02 -32.99
C LEU A 19 8.11 27.84 -31.99
N VAL A 20 8.86 28.89 -31.68
CA VAL A 20 9.95 28.83 -30.71
C VAL A 20 9.43 28.44 -29.33
N VAL A 21 8.28 28.98 -28.90
CA VAL A 21 7.68 28.65 -27.61
C VAL A 21 7.29 27.17 -27.51
N ILE A 22 6.58 26.61 -28.51
CA ILE A 22 6.23 25.18 -28.48
C ILE A 22 7.48 24.29 -28.53
N THR A 23 8.53 24.73 -29.22
CA THR A 23 9.79 23.98 -29.32
C THR A 23 10.52 23.95 -27.97
N ILE A 24 10.60 25.10 -27.29
CA ILE A 24 11.19 25.19 -25.95
C ILE A 24 10.39 24.37 -24.94
N ILE A 25 9.05 24.45 -24.96
CA ILE A 25 8.19 23.64 -24.09
C ILE A 25 8.40 22.14 -24.36
N GLY A 26 8.50 21.72 -25.61
CA GLY A 26 8.77 20.32 -25.97
C GLY A 26 10.09 19.80 -25.41
N ILE A 27 11.18 20.58 -25.57
CA ILE A 27 12.49 20.21 -25.00
C ILE A 27 12.40 20.14 -23.47
N LEU A 28 11.82 21.15 -22.82
CA LEU A 28 11.68 21.18 -21.36
C LEU A 28 10.85 20.00 -20.83
N ALA A 29 9.75 19.65 -21.50
CA ALA A 29 8.91 18.52 -21.11
C ALA A 29 9.70 17.20 -21.17
N THR A 30 10.47 16.96 -22.24
CA THR A 30 11.25 15.71 -22.37
C THR A 30 12.29 15.54 -21.27
N VAL A 31 12.95 16.62 -20.84
CA VAL A 31 13.97 16.56 -19.78
C VAL A 31 13.32 16.43 -18.39
N ALA A 32 12.12 16.97 -18.20
CA ALA A 32 11.45 17.00 -16.89
C ALA A 32 10.68 15.72 -16.55
N ILE A 33 10.15 14.97 -17.52
CA ILE A 33 9.26 13.82 -17.27
C ILE A 33 9.96 12.66 -16.55
N GLY A 34 11.21 12.32 -16.95
CA GLY A 34 11.93 11.17 -16.38
C GLY A 34 12.08 11.23 -14.85
N PRO A 35 12.68 12.29 -14.29
CA PRO A 35 12.82 12.44 -12.84
C PRO A 35 11.49 12.53 -12.08
N MET A 36 10.39 12.96 -12.72
CA MET A 36 9.09 13.06 -12.04
C MET A 36 8.46 11.69 -11.77
N GLY A 37 8.71 10.68 -12.61
CA GLY A 37 8.22 9.31 -12.37
C GLY A 37 8.77 8.73 -11.07
N ASP A 38 10.09 8.73 -10.92
CA ASP A 38 10.76 8.22 -9.71
C ASP A 38 10.37 9.00 -8.44
N LEU A 39 10.15 10.31 -8.56
CA LEU A 39 9.72 11.16 -7.45
C LEU A 39 8.28 10.84 -7.02
N ILE A 40 7.36 10.65 -7.96
CA ILE A 40 5.96 10.30 -7.65
C ILE A 40 5.89 8.88 -7.07
N PHE A 41 6.67 7.95 -7.63
CA PHE A 41 6.78 6.58 -7.10
C PHE A 41 7.33 6.56 -5.68
N GLY A 42 8.41 7.28 -5.42
CA GLY A 42 8.98 7.44 -4.08
C GLY A 42 8.01 8.08 -3.08
N ALA A 43 7.30 9.14 -3.50
CA ALA A 43 6.29 9.79 -2.65
C ALA A 43 5.11 8.87 -2.33
N GLY A 44 4.62 8.11 -3.32
CA GLY A 44 3.58 7.10 -3.12
C GLY A 44 4.02 6.02 -2.14
N LYS A 45 5.27 5.56 -2.25
CA LYS A 45 5.87 4.59 -1.35
C LYS A 45 5.92 5.12 0.10
N ASP A 46 6.44 6.33 0.29
CA ASP A 46 6.51 6.96 1.61
C ASP A 46 5.12 7.19 2.24
N ALA A 47 4.13 7.58 1.42
CA ALA A 47 2.75 7.74 1.85
C ALA A 47 2.16 6.40 2.31
N ALA A 48 2.27 5.34 1.51
CA ALA A 48 1.78 4.00 1.85
C ALA A 48 2.41 3.47 3.15
N GLY A 49 3.73 3.61 3.30
CA GLY A 49 4.43 3.23 4.52
C GLY A 49 3.98 4.02 5.75
N THR A 50 3.59 5.28 5.59
CA THR A 50 3.02 6.13 6.66
C THR A 50 1.59 5.70 6.99
N SER A 51 0.75 5.48 5.98
CA SER A 51 -0.63 5.03 6.13
C SER A 51 -0.72 3.69 6.88
N LEU A 52 0.15 2.72 6.59
CA LEU A 52 0.21 1.46 7.35
C LEU A 52 0.55 1.67 8.83
N LYS A 53 1.44 2.61 9.16
CA LYS A 53 1.74 2.98 10.55
C LYS A 53 0.54 3.61 11.23
N GLU A 54 -0.23 4.43 10.52
CA GLU A 54 -1.45 5.07 11.04
C GLU A 54 -2.57 4.04 11.28
N VAL A 55 -2.79 3.14 10.33
CA VAL A 55 -3.68 1.97 10.47
C VAL A 55 -3.32 1.16 11.71
N PHE A 56 -2.04 0.85 11.92
CA PHE A 56 -1.63 0.11 13.12
C PHE A 56 -1.90 0.91 14.42
N LYS A 57 -1.59 2.20 14.42
CA LYS A 57 -1.80 3.07 15.58
C LYS A 57 -3.28 3.22 15.93
N SER A 58 -4.16 3.34 14.94
CA SER A 58 -5.61 3.50 15.15
C SER A 58 -6.20 2.27 15.83
N GLY A 59 -5.86 1.07 15.34
CA GLY A 59 -6.32 -0.18 15.97
C GLY A 59 -5.74 -0.41 17.36
N ARG A 60 -4.46 -0.06 17.54
CA ARG A 60 -3.81 -0.13 18.85
C ARG A 60 -4.42 0.86 19.85
N ASN A 61 -4.87 2.04 19.41
CA ASN A 61 -5.49 3.11 20.22
C ASN A 61 -4.75 3.36 21.55
N ASN A 62 -3.42 3.59 21.48
CA ASN A 62 -2.51 3.76 22.63
C ASN A 62 -2.42 2.60 23.64
N LYS A 63 -3.06 1.46 23.38
CA LYS A 63 -3.01 0.28 24.25
C LYS A 63 -1.66 -0.43 24.11
N GLY A 64 -1.31 -1.28 25.08
CA GLY A 64 -0.21 -2.24 24.92
C GLY A 64 -0.52 -3.25 23.83
N ILE A 65 0.52 -3.84 23.21
CA ILE A 65 0.33 -4.77 22.08
C ILE A 65 -0.58 -5.96 22.45
N ASP A 66 -0.44 -6.48 23.67
CA ASP A 66 -1.25 -7.61 24.18
C ASP A 66 -2.74 -7.29 24.34
N LYS A 67 -3.14 -6.02 24.22
CA LYS A 67 -4.53 -5.55 24.25
C LYS A 67 -5.05 -5.15 22.86
N PHE A 68 -4.19 -5.08 21.85
CA PHE A 68 -4.60 -4.78 20.49
C PHE A 68 -5.23 -6.03 19.87
N LYS A 69 -6.56 -5.98 19.66
CA LYS A 69 -7.34 -7.05 19.04
C LYS A 69 -7.22 -6.96 17.53
N TRP A 70 -6.48 -7.91 16.96
CA TRP A 70 -6.38 -8.10 15.53
C TRP A 70 -7.54 -8.98 15.05
N PRO A 71 -8.26 -8.59 13.99
CA PRO A 71 -9.36 -9.40 13.45
C PRO A 71 -8.83 -10.69 12.84
N GLY A 72 -9.63 -11.75 12.93
CA GLY A 72 -9.31 -13.06 12.40
C GLY A 72 -10.23 -13.51 11.26
N LYS A 73 -9.98 -14.71 10.74
CA LYS A 73 -10.67 -15.28 9.57
C LYS A 73 -12.16 -15.52 9.78
N GLU A 74 -12.62 -15.76 11.01
CA GLU A 74 -14.06 -15.87 11.28
C GLU A 74 -14.76 -14.50 11.26
N THR A 75 -14.00 -13.40 11.28
CA THR A 75 -14.51 -12.03 11.19
C THR A 75 -14.41 -11.46 9.78
N LEU A 76 -13.32 -11.76 9.07
CA LEU A 76 -13.00 -11.22 7.75
C LEU A 76 -13.04 -12.34 6.71
N GLY A 77 -13.91 -12.19 5.70
CA GLY A 77 -13.95 -13.10 4.56
C GLY A 77 -12.81 -12.90 3.56
N SER A 78 -12.29 -11.68 3.47
CA SER A 78 -11.31 -11.24 2.47
C SER A 78 -10.47 -10.07 2.97
N ALA A 79 -9.41 -9.69 2.24
CA ALA A 79 -8.53 -8.61 2.67
C ALA A 79 -9.23 -7.24 2.71
N GLN A 80 -10.06 -6.91 1.72
CA GLN A 80 -10.75 -5.61 1.65
C GLN A 80 -11.75 -5.39 2.79
N GLU A 81 -12.32 -6.47 3.35
CA GLU A 81 -13.18 -6.38 4.53
C GLU A 81 -12.44 -5.81 5.76
N PHE A 82 -11.11 -5.87 5.79
CA PHE A 82 -10.32 -5.28 6.88
C PHE A 82 -10.48 -3.77 6.95
N ALA A 83 -10.49 -3.06 5.81
CA ALA A 83 -10.67 -1.61 5.78
C ALA A 83 -12.04 -1.21 6.34
N VAL A 84 -13.08 -1.95 5.96
CA VAL A 84 -14.45 -1.78 6.49
C VAL A 84 -14.49 -2.10 7.98
N HIS A 85 -13.84 -3.18 8.41
CA HIS A 85 -13.78 -3.58 9.82
C HIS A 85 -13.07 -2.54 10.68
N GLN A 86 -11.97 -1.96 10.19
CA GLN A 86 -11.27 -0.87 10.86
C GLN A 86 -12.24 0.28 11.13
N LEU A 87 -12.93 0.77 10.10
CA LEU A 87 -13.84 1.91 10.23
C LEU A 87 -15.04 1.62 11.15
N ASP A 88 -15.53 0.38 11.15
CA ASP A 88 -16.67 -0.01 11.97
C ASP A 88 -16.30 -0.28 13.44
N LYS A 89 -15.10 -0.82 13.70
CA LYS A 89 -14.73 -1.32 15.04
C LYS A 89 -13.65 -0.52 15.74
N TRP A 90 -12.83 0.23 15.03
CA TRP A 90 -11.79 1.05 15.61
C TRP A 90 -12.31 2.49 15.67
N GLU A 91 -12.06 3.19 16.79
CA GLU A 91 -12.43 4.60 16.96
C GLU A 91 -11.51 5.45 16.07
N THR A 92 -11.80 5.48 14.77
CA THR A 92 -10.92 6.07 13.75
C THR A 92 -11.70 6.66 12.58
N ASP A 93 -11.16 7.73 12.01
CA ASP A 93 -11.66 8.40 10.81
C ASP A 93 -10.74 8.18 9.60
N ILE A 94 -10.01 7.06 9.57
CA ILE A 94 -9.14 6.67 8.43
C ILE A 94 -10.05 6.12 7.32
N ASP A 95 -10.89 6.99 6.78
CA ASP A 95 -11.85 6.68 5.72
C ASP A 95 -11.32 6.99 4.32
N ASP A 96 -10.11 7.56 4.20
CA ASP A 96 -9.47 7.82 2.91
C ASP A 96 -9.16 6.52 2.16
N ALA A 97 -9.68 6.39 0.95
CA ALA A 97 -9.44 5.24 0.09
C ALA A 97 -7.98 5.12 -0.35
N GLY A 98 -7.23 6.22 -0.44
CA GLY A 98 -5.80 6.21 -0.80
C GLY A 98 -4.91 5.47 0.20
N VAL A 99 -5.42 5.18 1.41
CA VAL A 99 -4.75 4.31 2.38
C VAL A 99 -4.71 2.86 1.91
N TRP A 100 -5.74 2.43 1.17
CA TRP A 100 -6.03 1.04 0.82
C TRP A 100 -5.83 0.72 -0.66
N PHE A 101 -6.07 1.71 -1.53
CA PHE A 101 -5.92 1.63 -2.98
C PHE A 101 -4.70 2.44 -3.38
N LEU A 102 -3.62 1.73 -3.71
CA LEU A 102 -2.31 2.33 -3.93
C LEU A 102 -2.25 3.06 -5.29
N PRO A 103 -1.50 4.17 -5.38
CA PRO A 103 -1.58 5.08 -6.53
C PRO A 103 -0.96 4.52 -7.82
N ASN A 104 0.03 3.64 -7.73
CA ASN A 104 0.72 3.05 -8.90
C ASN A 104 0.28 1.60 -9.14
N ASP A 105 -0.96 1.27 -8.78
CA ASP A 105 -1.48 -0.08 -8.89
C ASP A 105 -2.01 -0.35 -10.31
N PRO A 106 -1.45 -1.31 -11.09
CA PRO A 106 -1.96 -1.64 -12.42
C PRO A 106 -3.44 -2.08 -12.44
N ALA A 107 -3.91 -2.71 -11.35
CA ALA A 107 -5.32 -3.08 -11.20
C ALA A 107 -6.22 -1.86 -10.95
N ARG A 108 -5.67 -0.79 -10.34
CA ARG A 108 -6.37 0.50 -10.26
C ARG A 108 -6.45 1.16 -11.63
N GLU A 109 -5.37 1.19 -12.40
CA GLU A 109 -5.37 1.72 -13.77
C GLU A 109 -6.38 0.96 -14.65
N SER A 110 -6.42 -0.37 -14.54
CA SER A 110 -7.38 -1.22 -15.26
C SER A 110 -8.84 -0.89 -14.90
N MET A 111 -9.14 -0.51 -13.66
CA MET A 111 -10.48 -0.05 -13.27
C MET A 111 -10.83 1.30 -13.89
N GLU A 112 -9.87 2.22 -13.95
CA GLU A 112 -10.05 3.54 -14.58
C GLU A 112 -10.32 3.38 -16.09
N ASP A 113 -9.66 2.43 -16.76
CA ASP A 113 -9.94 2.07 -18.17
C ASP A 113 -11.34 1.45 -18.39
N GLU A 114 -11.91 0.83 -17.36
CA GLU A 114 -13.28 0.27 -17.36
C GLU A 114 -14.35 1.30 -16.90
N ASP A 115 -13.99 2.58 -16.76
CA ASP A 115 -14.84 3.66 -16.23
C ASP A 115 -15.33 3.40 -14.77
N ILE A 116 -14.58 2.61 -14.00
CA ILE A 116 -14.86 2.30 -12.58
C ILE A 116 -14.01 3.21 -11.69
N GLU A 117 -14.64 4.25 -11.13
CA GLU A 117 -13.96 5.16 -10.20
C GLU A 117 -13.98 4.64 -8.76
N ILE A 118 -12.78 4.45 -8.18
CA ILE A 118 -12.64 4.16 -6.74
C ILE A 118 -13.09 5.39 -5.94
N PRO A 119 -14.01 5.23 -4.97
CA PRO A 119 -14.50 6.35 -4.17
C PRO A 119 -13.35 6.94 -3.35
N SER A 120 -13.36 8.26 -3.15
CA SER A 120 -12.35 8.92 -2.31
C SER A 120 -12.43 8.55 -0.83
N LYS A 121 -13.63 8.14 -0.37
CA LYS A 121 -13.88 7.69 1.01
C LYS A 121 -14.51 6.31 1.04
N ILE A 122 -14.03 5.48 1.95
CA ILE A 122 -14.56 4.15 2.24
C ILE A 122 -15.72 4.26 3.22
N LEU A 123 -16.73 3.41 3.02
CA LEU A 123 -17.88 3.29 3.91
C LEU A 123 -17.68 2.12 4.88
N SER A 124 -18.04 2.30 6.15
CA SER A 124 -18.13 1.24 7.18
C SER A 124 -19.31 0.27 6.97
N LYS A 125 -19.59 -0.08 5.71
CA LYS A 125 -20.67 -0.98 5.30
C LYS A 125 -20.07 -2.22 4.64
N LYS A 126 -20.35 -3.41 5.19
CA LYS A 126 -19.91 -4.67 4.58
C LYS A 126 -20.35 -4.76 3.11
N GLY A 127 -19.42 -5.19 2.25
CA GLY A 127 -19.60 -5.28 0.80
C GLY A 127 -19.47 -3.96 0.04
N SER A 128 -19.18 -2.84 0.71
CA SER A 128 -18.98 -1.53 0.05
C SER A 128 -17.75 -1.48 -0.86
N LEU A 129 -16.82 -2.44 -0.71
CA LEU A 129 -15.57 -2.51 -1.46
C LEU A 129 -15.51 -3.71 -2.42
N ASP A 130 -16.60 -4.46 -2.59
CA ASP A 130 -16.59 -5.70 -3.38
C ASP A 130 -16.32 -5.43 -4.87
N GLU A 131 -16.78 -4.29 -5.38
CA GLU A 131 -16.52 -3.83 -6.76
C GLU A 131 -15.05 -3.46 -6.99
N TYR A 132 -14.34 -3.03 -5.94
CA TYR A 132 -12.96 -2.55 -6.04
C TYR A 132 -11.93 -3.56 -5.54
N LYS A 133 -12.36 -4.77 -5.16
CA LYS A 133 -11.51 -5.75 -4.46
C LYS A 133 -10.21 -6.07 -5.21
N ASN A 134 -10.21 -6.07 -6.54
CA ASN A 134 -9.02 -6.39 -7.34
C ASN A 134 -7.88 -5.36 -7.18
N ALA A 135 -8.21 -4.11 -6.85
CA ALA A 135 -7.24 -3.03 -6.65
C ALA A 135 -6.89 -2.82 -5.17
N PHE A 136 -7.40 -3.64 -4.25
CA PHE A 136 -7.10 -3.51 -2.83
C PHE A 136 -5.63 -3.88 -2.57
N GLY A 137 -4.80 -2.94 -2.12
CA GLY A 137 -3.35 -3.04 -2.23
C GLY A 137 -2.63 -3.99 -1.26
N TYR A 138 -3.32 -4.71 -0.37
CA TYR A 138 -2.67 -5.44 0.73
C TYR A 138 -3.17 -6.86 0.95
N ASN A 139 -2.21 -7.74 1.29
CA ASN A 139 -2.43 -9.03 1.92
C ASN A 139 -2.40 -8.88 3.45
N ILE A 140 -3.15 -9.72 4.16
CA ILE A 140 -3.33 -9.60 5.62
C ILE A 140 -3.20 -10.98 6.28
N ALA A 141 -2.28 -11.12 7.22
CA ALA A 141 -2.21 -12.33 8.04
C ALA A 141 -3.25 -12.25 9.16
N VAL A 142 -4.06 -13.30 9.31
CA VAL A 142 -5.16 -13.35 10.27
C VAL A 142 -5.14 -14.64 11.09
N PRO A 143 -5.44 -14.60 12.40
CA PRO A 143 -5.64 -15.81 13.19
C PRO A 143 -6.88 -16.58 12.71
N PRO A 144 -6.97 -17.89 12.98
CA PRO A 144 -8.09 -18.73 12.54
C PRO A 144 -9.38 -18.51 13.35
N THR A 145 -9.38 -17.64 14.35
CA THR A 145 -10.53 -17.34 15.23
C THR A 145 -11.21 -16.02 14.83
N PHE A 146 -12.24 -15.57 15.56
CA PHE A 146 -12.81 -14.23 15.36
C PHE A 146 -11.80 -13.09 15.55
N SER A 147 -10.98 -13.15 16.58
CA SER A 147 -9.91 -12.18 16.83
C SER A 147 -8.89 -12.77 17.79
N THR A 148 -7.69 -12.19 17.79
CA THR A 148 -6.68 -12.47 18.81
C THR A 148 -5.98 -11.19 19.23
N SER A 149 -5.42 -11.19 20.44
CA SER A 149 -4.49 -10.13 20.80
C SER A 149 -3.16 -10.38 20.10
N LEU A 150 -2.58 -9.36 19.46
CA LEU A 150 -1.19 -9.46 19.00
C LEU A 150 -0.27 -9.69 20.20
N LYS A 151 0.67 -10.61 20.05
CA LYS A 151 1.63 -10.97 21.11
C LYS A 151 3.05 -10.76 20.62
N LYS A 152 3.95 -10.49 21.56
CA LYS A 152 5.38 -10.61 21.32
C LYS A 152 5.74 -12.07 21.06
N ALA A 153 6.63 -12.30 20.10
CA ALA A 153 7.22 -13.60 19.78
C ALA A 153 8.71 -13.55 20.11
N ASP A 154 9.33 -14.71 20.36
CA ASP A 154 10.75 -14.75 20.73
C ASP A 154 11.66 -14.50 19.53
N SER A 155 11.22 -14.88 18.31
CA SER A 155 11.93 -14.49 17.08
C SER A 155 11.90 -12.98 16.82
N GLY A 156 10.98 -12.25 17.47
CA GLY A 156 10.79 -10.81 17.30
C GLY A 156 9.46 -10.47 16.60
N PRO A 157 9.33 -9.26 16.03
CA PRO A 157 8.15 -8.88 15.27
C PRO A 157 7.97 -9.78 14.04
N TYR A 158 6.72 -10.08 13.70
CA TYR A 158 6.33 -10.90 12.55
C TYR A 158 5.40 -10.11 11.62
N PRO A 159 5.39 -10.40 10.31
CA PRO A 159 4.49 -9.74 9.36
C PRO A 159 3.01 -9.92 9.74
N ILE A 160 2.22 -8.86 9.59
CA ILE A 160 0.76 -8.91 9.81
C ILE A 160 -0.04 -8.34 8.63
N MET A 161 0.57 -7.48 7.82
CA MET A 161 -0.01 -6.93 6.59
C MET A 161 1.12 -6.53 5.65
N TRP A 162 0.96 -6.74 4.35
CA TRP A 162 1.97 -6.35 3.37
C TRP A 162 1.34 -6.02 2.02
N THR A 163 2.07 -5.28 1.18
CA THR A 163 1.63 -5.00 -0.19
C THR A 163 1.37 -6.30 -0.95
N ARG A 164 0.22 -6.39 -1.63
CA ARG A 164 -0.20 -7.56 -2.42
C ARG A 164 0.81 -7.90 -3.52
N GLY A 165 0.77 -9.12 -4.02
CA GLY A 165 1.69 -9.62 -5.05
C GLY A 165 2.91 -10.35 -4.50
N LEU A 166 2.95 -10.63 -3.19
CA LEU A 166 3.86 -11.59 -2.57
C LEU A 166 3.06 -12.64 -1.80
N ASP A 167 3.15 -13.89 -2.26
CA ASP A 167 2.48 -15.04 -1.68
C ASP A 167 3.46 -16.04 -1.03
N LYS A 168 2.89 -17.09 -0.43
CA LYS A 168 3.65 -18.17 0.18
C LYS A 168 4.53 -18.86 -0.88
N GLY A 169 5.83 -18.91 -0.61
CA GLY A 169 6.84 -19.51 -1.48
C GLY A 169 7.43 -18.56 -2.52
N ASP A 170 6.90 -17.34 -2.65
CA ASP A 170 7.46 -16.34 -3.56
C ASP A 170 8.75 -15.73 -2.98
N THR A 171 9.65 -15.34 -3.87
CA THR A 171 10.90 -14.66 -3.51
C THR A 171 10.93 -13.17 -3.88
N GLU A 172 9.98 -12.73 -4.71
CA GLU A 172 9.88 -11.39 -5.28
C GLU A 172 8.41 -11.01 -5.44
N TRP A 173 8.12 -9.70 -5.49
CA TRP A 173 6.77 -9.23 -5.77
C TRP A 173 6.45 -9.41 -7.27
N SER A 174 5.21 -9.80 -7.58
CA SER A 174 4.71 -9.87 -8.96
C SER A 174 4.74 -8.51 -9.65
N GLU A 175 4.90 -8.50 -10.97
CA GLU A 175 4.75 -7.32 -11.82
C GLU A 175 3.34 -6.72 -11.75
N ASP A 176 2.32 -7.54 -11.43
CA ASP A 176 0.95 -7.04 -11.23
C ASP A 176 0.75 -6.38 -9.85
N SER A 177 1.79 -6.30 -9.01
CA SER A 177 1.71 -5.67 -7.69
C SER A 177 1.62 -4.14 -7.79
N PRO A 178 1.18 -3.45 -6.73
CA PRO A 178 1.11 -1.99 -6.68
C PRO A 178 2.40 -1.21 -6.94
N TRP A 179 3.53 -1.90 -7.01
CA TRP A 179 4.85 -1.33 -7.24
C TRP A 179 5.59 -2.06 -8.37
N GLU A 180 4.84 -2.75 -9.23
CA GLU A 180 5.34 -3.38 -10.45
C GLU A 180 6.56 -4.29 -10.24
N GLY A 181 6.54 -5.05 -9.14
CA GLY A 181 7.58 -6.01 -8.78
C GLY A 181 8.85 -5.40 -8.17
N GLN A 182 8.91 -4.08 -7.98
CA GLN A 182 10.06 -3.43 -7.33
C GLN A 182 10.16 -3.71 -5.83
N GLY A 183 9.11 -4.29 -5.24
CA GLY A 183 9.04 -4.65 -3.83
C GLY A 183 7.69 -4.34 -3.21
N GLY A 184 7.67 -4.28 -1.89
CA GLY A 184 6.47 -3.92 -1.15
C GLY A 184 6.73 -3.51 0.30
N HIS A 185 5.71 -2.91 0.90
CA HIS A 185 5.73 -2.62 2.33
C HIS A 185 5.31 -3.84 3.13
N VAL A 186 5.96 -4.06 4.26
CA VAL A 186 5.59 -5.05 5.25
C VAL A 186 5.39 -4.37 6.60
N LEU A 187 4.16 -4.42 7.11
CA LEU A 187 3.79 -4.03 8.47
C LEU A 187 3.97 -5.22 9.41
N TYR A 188 4.75 -5.01 10.47
CA TYR A 188 5.04 -6.00 11.49
C TYR A 188 4.17 -5.82 12.74
N SER A 189 4.08 -6.87 13.54
CA SER A 189 3.26 -6.95 14.76
C SER A 189 3.62 -5.94 15.86
N ASN A 190 4.76 -5.25 15.76
CA ASN A 190 5.15 -4.15 16.66
C ASN A 190 4.76 -2.76 16.12
N GLY A 191 4.24 -2.66 14.90
CA GLY A 191 3.91 -1.41 14.21
C GLY A 191 5.02 -0.84 13.33
N GLN A 192 6.15 -1.54 13.21
CA GLN A 192 7.20 -1.18 12.26
C GLN A 192 6.73 -1.50 10.84
N VAL A 193 7.08 -0.61 9.91
CA VAL A 193 6.83 -0.83 8.48
C VAL A 193 8.17 -0.73 7.78
N GLU A 194 8.48 -1.73 6.97
CA GLU A 194 9.71 -1.79 6.18
C GLU A 194 9.37 -1.96 4.70
N TRP A 195 10.20 -1.38 3.84
CA TRP A 195 10.21 -1.70 2.42
C TRP A 195 11.13 -2.88 2.17
N ILE A 196 10.66 -3.85 1.40
CA ILE A 196 11.44 -5.01 1.00
C ILE A 196 11.39 -5.11 -0.52
N GLU A 197 12.55 -5.10 -1.16
CA GLU A 197 12.67 -5.23 -2.62
C GLU A 197 12.55 -6.71 -3.04
N LYS A 198 13.33 -7.57 -2.38
CA LYS A 198 13.35 -9.02 -2.60
C LYS A 198 13.41 -9.73 -1.26
N THR A 199 12.77 -10.89 -1.18
CA THR A 199 12.75 -11.66 0.07
C THR A 199 13.97 -12.57 0.21
N GLN A 200 14.75 -12.73 -0.86
CA GLN A 200 16.01 -13.49 -0.92
C GLN A 200 17.00 -12.78 -1.84
N SER A 201 18.29 -12.80 -1.49
CA SER A 201 19.36 -12.27 -2.33
C SER A 201 20.65 -13.08 -2.17
N GLU A 202 21.66 -12.83 -3.00
CA GLU A 202 22.97 -13.48 -2.87
C GLU A 202 23.63 -13.20 -1.50
N ASP A 203 23.41 -12.00 -0.94
CA ASP A 203 23.92 -11.61 0.37
C ASP A 203 23.11 -12.18 1.55
N ARG A 204 21.86 -12.59 1.29
CA ARG A 204 20.95 -13.21 2.26
C ARG A 204 20.22 -14.40 1.63
N PRO A 205 20.93 -15.50 1.38
CA PRO A 205 20.36 -16.68 0.72
C PRO A 205 19.31 -17.39 1.58
N GLU A 206 19.31 -17.20 2.88
CA GLU A 206 18.27 -17.69 3.79
C GLU A 206 16.99 -16.85 3.75
N GLY A 207 17.08 -15.60 3.28
CA GLY A 207 15.98 -14.65 3.15
C GLY A 207 15.91 -13.57 4.23
N VAL A 208 14.99 -12.62 4.06
CA VAL A 208 14.93 -11.39 4.88
C VAL A 208 14.03 -11.51 6.10
N PHE A 209 13.10 -12.47 6.12
CA PHE A 209 12.17 -12.63 7.22
C PHE A 209 12.72 -13.58 8.26
N LYS A 210 12.47 -13.30 9.54
CA LYS A 210 12.69 -14.29 10.59
C LYS A 210 11.55 -15.30 10.59
N LYS A 211 11.87 -16.60 10.69
CA LYS A 211 10.85 -17.63 10.91
C LYS A 211 10.12 -17.35 12.22
N PHE A 212 8.81 -17.55 12.21
CA PHE A 212 8.02 -17.32 13.41
C PHE A 212 8.42 -18.31 14.49
N ARG A 213 8.70 -17.80 15.70
CA ARG A 213 8.97 -18.61 16.87
C ARG A 213 8.16 -18.07 18.04
N LYS A 214 7.17 -18.85 18.46
CA LYS A 214 6.34 -18.51 19.61
C LYS A 214 7.21 -18.38 20.87
N ARG A 215 6.66 -17.68 21.86
CA ARG A 215 7.31 -17.49 23.16
C ARG A 215 7.59 -18.84 23.83
N ASP A 216 8.75 -18.94 24.49
CA ASP A 216 9.21 -20.10 25.25
C ASP A 216 9.51 -21.34 24.37
N ASP A 217 9.70 -21.14 23.06
CA ASP A 217 10.17 -22.18 22.15
C ASP A 217 11.70 -22.30 22.22
N PRO A 218 12.27 -23.48 22.52
CA PRO A 218 13.71 -23.67 22.69
C PRO A 218 14.53 -23.61 21.38
N GLY A 219 13.88 -23.46 20.22
CA GLY A 219 14.56 -23.34 18.93
C GLY A 219 15.42 -22.09 18.80
N GLU A 220 16.37 -22.13 17.86
CA GLU A 220 17.19 -20.98 17.48
C GLU A 220 16.51 -20.11 16.42
N ASP A 221 16.82 -18.82 16.41
CA ASP A 221 16.35 -17.90 15.38
C ASP A 221 16.93 -18.32 14.01
N SER A 222 16.07 -18.36 13.00
CA SER A 222 16.45 -18.61 11.60
C SER A 222 15.67 -17.70 10.68
N TYR A 223 16.15 -17.56 9.45
CA TYR A 223 15.54 -16.71 8.43
C TYR A 223 14.89 -17.54 7.32
N THR A 224 14.02 -16.88 6.56
CA THR A 224 13.25 -17.44 5.45
C THR A 224 12.98 -16.38 4.40
N SER A 225 12.93 -16.79 3.14
CA SER A 225 12.40 -15.98 2.04
C SER A 225 10.88 -16.07 1.95
N ASP A 226 10.30 -17.16 2.45
CA ASP A 226 8.86 -17.39 2.43
C ASP A 226 8.18 -16.63 3.58
N ILE A 227 7.38 -15.61 3.23
CA ILE A 227 6.61 -14.82 4.18
C ILE A 227 5.62 -15.69 4.99
N GLY A 228 5.16 -16.82 4.44
CA GLY A 228 4.28 -17.76 5.12
C GLY A 228 4.94 -18.49 6.29
N ASP A 229 6.26 -18.65 6.28
CA ASP A 229 7.04 -19.21 7.40
C ASP A 229 7.33 -18.15 8.49
N ALA A 230 7.10 -16.86 8.20
CA ALA A 230 7.36 -15.74 9.09
C ALA A 230 6.15 -15.30 9.91
N ILE A 231 4.95 -15.75 9.56
CA ILE A 231 3.70 -15.47 10.29
C ILE A 231 3.41 -16.56 11.35
N PRO A 232 2.58 -16.28 12.37
CA PRO A 232 2.31 -17.27 13.41
C PRO A 232 1.65 -18.55 12.89
N ASP A 233 1.98 -19.68 13.52
CA ASP A 233 1.43 -20.99 13.15
C ASP A 233 -0.11 -20.99 13.12
N GLY A 234 -0.66 -21.52 12.03
CA GLY A 234 -2.10 -21.64 11.82
C GLY A 234 -2.81 -20.33 11.47
N TRP A 235 -2.08 -19.24 11.27
CA TRP A 235 -2.65 -18.03 10.67
C TRP A 235 -2.82 -18.22 9.17
N ASP A 236 -3.89 -17.63 8.65
CA ASP A 236 -4.19 -17.59 7.22
C ASP A 236 -3.73 -16.27 6.61
N ILE A 237 -3.48 -16.27 5.30
CA ILE A 237 -3.21 -15.06 4.52
C ILE A 237 -4.49 -14.73 3.76
N LEU A 238 -5.18 -13.67 4.17
CA LEU A 238 -6.26 -13.09 3.38
C LEU A 238 -5.65 -12.26 2.26
N LYS A 239 -6.11 -12.53 1.06
CA LYS A 239 -5.73 -11.80 -0.15
C LYS A 239 -6.93 -10.95 -0.60
N PRO A 240 -6.69 -9.92 -1.41
CA PRO A 240 -7.74 -9.36 -2.23
C PRO A 240 -8.34 -10.49 -3.07
N ASP A 241 -9.64 -10.78 -2.90
CA ASP A 241 -10.28 -11.90 -3.60
C ASP A 241 -10.28 -11.62 -5.11
N ALA A 242 -9.70 -12.51 -5.92
CA ALA A 242 -9.97 -12.59 -7.36
C ALA A 242 -11.40 -13.10 -7.59
#